data_AF-A0A976GU95-F1
#
_entry.id   AF-A0A976GU95-F1
#
_cell.length_a   1.000
_cell.length_b   1.000
_cell.length_c   1.000
_cell.angle_alpha   90.00
_cell.angle_beta   90.00
_cell.angle_gamma   90.00
#
_symmetry.space_group_name_H-M   'P 1'
#
loop_
_entity.id
_entity.type
_entity.pdbx_description
1 polymer ?
#
loop_
_entity_poly.entity_id
_entity_poly.type
_entity_poly.pdbx_seq_one_letter_code
_entity_poly.pdbx_strand_id
1 'polypeptide(L)' 'SPLGNASAEDCANYVISLFSDLTRMVTMQNLFHDGGFSTNGISDALIDKIRGEK' A
#
# COMPACT_ATOMS: atom_id res chain seq x y z
N SER A 1 -3.72 4.61 -5.41
CA SER A 1 -2.92 4.58 -4.18
C SER A 1 -2.84 5.99 -3.62
N PRO A 2 -3.41 6.27 -2.43
CA PRO A 2 -3.33 7.57 -1.79
C PRO A 2 -1.89 7.96 -1.41
N LEU A 3 -1.03 6.98 -1.12
CA LEU A 3 0.39 7.23 -0.79
C LEU A 3 1.34 7.06 -1.99
N GLY A 4 0.81 6.84 -3.20
CA GLY A 4 1.61 6.49 -4.37
C GLY A 4 2.12 5.05 -4.35
N ASN A 5 2.91 4.66 -5.36
CA ASN A 5 3.46 3.32 -5.43
C ASN A 5 4.63 3.17 -4.47
N ALA A 6 4.67 2.06 -3.73
CA ALA A 6 5.82 1.71 -2.91
C ALA A 6 7.06 1.49 -3.78
N SER A 7 8.20 2.08 -3.37
CA SER A 7 9.48 1.84 -4.04
C SER A 7 10.06 0.46 -3.68
N ALA A 8 11.11 0.05 -4.40
CA ALA A 8 11.82 -1.18 -4.05
C ALA A 8 12.46 -1.12 -2.65
N GLU A 9 12.92 0.07 -2.23
CA GLU A 9 13.51 0.29 -0.91
C GLU A 9 12.44 0.22 0.20
N ASP A 10 11.25 0.79 -0.03
CA ASP A 10 10.14 0.70 0.91
C ASP A 10 9.71 -0.75 1.11
N CYS A 11 9.66 -1.53 0.02
CA CYS A 11 9.38 -2.97 0.08
C CYS A 11 10.45 -3.71 0.90
N ALA A 12 11.74 -3.39 0.72
CA ALA A 12 12.81 -3.99 1.50
C ALA A 12 12.68 -3.67 3.00
N ASN A 13 12.40 -2.41 3.35
CA ASN A 13 12.17 -1.98 4.73
C ASN A 13 10.95 -2.68 5.35
N TYR A 14 9.88 -2.86 4.58
CA TYR A 14 8.70 -3.59 5.02
C TYR A 14 9.02 -5.06 5.31
N VAL A 15 9.78 -5.73 4.43
CA VAL A 15 10.19 -7.13 4.63
C VAL A 15 11.10 -7.30 5.84
N ILE A 16 11.99 -6.35 6.14
CA ILE A 16 12.80 -6.38 7.36
C ILE A 16 11.91 -6.45 8.61
N SER A 17 10.78 -5.75 8.63
CA SER A 17 9.83 -5.85 9.74
C SER A 17 9.21 -7.25 9.88
N LEU A 18 9.01 -7.97 8.77
CA LEU A 18 8.49 -9.34 8.74
C LEU A 18 9.49 -10.39 9.23
N PHE A 19 10.79 -10.07 9.21
CA PHE A 19 11.83 -10.91 9.79
C PHE A 19 12.11 -10.60 11.27
N SER A 20 11.58 -9.49 11.79
CA SER A 20 11.78 -9.10 13.18
C SER A 20 10.92 -9.93 14.14
N ASP A 21 11.30 -9.95 15.42
CA ASP A 21 10.52 -10.62 16.46
C ASP A 21 9.09 -10.03 16.64
N LEU A 22 8.85 -8.82 16.15
CA LEU A 22 7.56 -8.13 16.26
C LEU A 22 6.45 -8.84 15.47
N THR A 23 6.80 -9.66 14.48
CA THR A 23 5.85 -10.29 13.56
C THR A 23 5.83 -11.82 13.69
N ARG A 24 6.36 -12.40 14.78
CA ARG A 24 6.42 -13.87 15.01
C ARG A 24 5.08 -14.60 14.89
N MET A 25 3.98 -13.91 15.15
CA MET A 25 2.62 -14.48 15.10
C MET A 25 1.86 -14.13 13.81
N VAL A 26 2.50 -13.44 12.87
CA VAL A 26 1.91 -13.09 11.57
C VAL A 26 2.28 -14.18 10.58
N THR A 27 1.32 -15.06 10.26
CA THR A 27 1.50 -16.17 9.32
C THR A 27 0.29 -16.33 8.41
N MET A 28 0.47 -16.97 7.26
CA MET A 28 -0.57 -17.24 6.26
C MET A 28 -1.31 -15.99 5.74
N GLN A 29 -0.71 -14.81 5.88
CA GLN A 29 -1.31 -13.55 5.43
C GLN A 29 -0.79 -13.16 4.04
N ASN A 30 -1.68 -12.63 3.20
CA ASN A 30 -1.28 -11.84 2.05
C ASN A 30 -1.26 -10.36 2.45
N LEU A 31 -0.08 -9.83 2.74
CA LEU A 31 0.08 -8.48 3.26
C LEU A 31 0.36 -7.48 2.13
N PHE A 32 -0.57 -6.53 1.93
CA PHE A 32 -0.44 -5.52 0.88
C PHE A 32 0.47 -4.37 1.32
N HIS A 33 1.52 -4.13 0.54
CA HIS A 33 2.43 -2.99 0.66
C HIS A 33 2.47 -2.21 -0.66
N ASP A 34 1.43 -1.41 -0.89
CA ASP A 34 1.15 -0.80 -2.20
C ASP A 34 0.65 0.66 -2.09
N GLY A 35 0.92 1.31 -0.96
CA GLY A 35 0.46 2.66 -0.64
C GLY A 35 -1.06 2.78 -0.47
N GLY A 36 -1.75 1.67 -0.24
CA GLY A 36 -3.20 1.59 -0.07
C GLY A 36 -3.94 1.33 -1.37
N PHE A 37 -3.26 0.96 -2.46
CA PHE A 37 -3.92 0.67 -3.73
C PHE A 37 -5.01 -0.41 -3.58
N SER A 38 -4.71 -1.54 -2.94
CA SER A 38 -5.62 -2.68 -2.84
C SER A 38 -6.86 -2.42 -1.97
N THR A 39 -6.85 -1.40 -1.12
CA THR A 39 -7.99 -1.03 -0.27
C THR A 39 -8.77 0.18 -0.79
N ASN A 40 -8.27 0.86 -1.82
CA ASN A 40 -8.94 2.02 -2.41
C ASN A 40 -9.78 1.61 -3.63
N GLY A 41 -11.10 1.74 -3.51
CA GLY A 41 -12.04 1.40 -4.58
C GLY A 41 -12.12 2.44 -5.71
N ILE A 42 -12.10 3.72 -5.37
CA ILE A 42 -12.09 4.84 -6.33
C ILE A 42 -11.17 5.91 -5.76
N SER A 43 -10.19 6.37 -6.56
CA SER A 43 -9.29 7.44 -6.14
C SER A 43 -9.93 8.81 -6.32
N ASP A 44 -9.68 9.75 -5.42
CA ASP A 44 -10.15 11.14 -5.56
C ASP A 44 -9.71 11.78 -6.88
N ALA A 45 -8.46 11.56 -7.31
CA ALA A 45 -7.97 12.01 -8.62
C ALA A 45 -8.77 11.46 -9.82
N LEU A 46 -9.46 10.33 -9.67
CA LEU A 46 -10.37 9.80 -10.69
C LEU A 46 -11.74 10.48 -10.58
N ILE A 47 -12.22 10.73 -9.36
CA ILE A 47 -13.46 11.48 -9.12
C ILE A 47 -13.35 12.90 -9.68
N ASP A 48 -12.23 13.58 -9.48
CA ASP A 48 -11.99 14.95 -9.97
C ASP A 48 -11.99 14.97 -11.51
N LYS A 49 -11.32 13.99 -12.14
CA LYS A 49 -11.38 13.80 -13.61
C LYS A 49 -12.79 13.52 -14.11
N ILE A 50 -13.60 12.75 -13.38
CA ILE A 50 -14.99 12.47 -13.74
C ILE A 50 -15.86 13.72 -13.57
N ARG A 51 -15.58 14.55 -12.56
CA ARG A 51 -16.27 15.82 -12.29
C ARG A 51 -15.84 16.96 -13.22
N GLY A 52 -14.76 16.77 -13.98
CA GLY A 52 -14.22 17.79 -14.88
C GLY A 52 -13.48 18.92 -14.16
N GLU A 53 -13.15 18.71 -12.89
CA GLU A 53 -12.31 19.61 -12.10
C GLU A 53 -10.85 19.22 -12.37
N LYS A 54 -10.05 20.19 -12.82
CA LYS A 54 -8.66 19.98 -13.27
C LYS A 54 -7.73 19.63 -12.13
#